data_AF-A0A8I1NM98-F1
#
_entry.id   AF-A0A8I1NM98-F1
#
_cell.length_a   1.000
_cell.length_b   1.000
_cell.length_c   1.000
_cell.angle_alpha   90.00
_cell.angle_beta   90.00
_cell.angle_gamma   90.00
#
_symmetry.space_group_name_H-M   'P 1'
#
loop_
_entity.id
_entity.type
_entity.pdbx_description
1 polymer ?
#
loop_
_entity_poly.entity_id
_entity_poly.type
_entity_poly.pdbx_seq_one_letter_code
_entity_poly.pdbx_strand_id
1 'polypeptide(L)'
;MFDVIDFLETLGQDAQLRYASQDEVEFALSGAVVEPAMRVAILARNGPGLQALLGQDPFCCLINPAKPDEEQEECDGNCKESEEKKRDEERKEKRDGD
;
A
#
# COMPACT_ATOMS: atom_id res chain seq x y z
N MET A 1 -10.08 7.24 17.66
CA MET A 1 -8.68 7.52 18.01
C MET A 1 -8.01 7.77 16.69
N PHE A 2 -7.46 8.96 16.47
CA PHE A 2 -6.92 9.36 15.17
C PHE A 2 -5.41 9.23 15.24
N ASP A 3 -4.84 8.23 14.59
CA ASP A 3 -3.41 7.89 14.67
C ASP A 3 -2.62 8.39 13.46
N VAL A 4 -1.36 7.94 13.32
CA VAL A 4 -0.48 8.37 12.24
C VAL A 4 -0.95 7.88 10.87
N ILE A 5 -1.57 6.69 10.77
CA ILE A 5 -2.07 6.15 9.51
C ILE A 5 -3.30 6.92 9.07
N ASP A 6 -4.24 7.17 10.01
CA ASP A 6 -5.43 7.99 9.74
C ASP A 6 -5.05 9.41 9.28
N PHE A 7 -4.01 9.98 9.91
CA PHE A 7 -3.48 11.29 9.52
C PHE A 7 -2.90 11.28 8.10
N LEU A 8 -2.08 10.28 7.77
CA LEU A 8 -1.46 10.17 6.43
C LEU A 8 -2.50 9.90 5.34
N GLU A 9 -3.53 9.12 5.63
CA GLU A 9 -4.67 8.92 4.73
C GLU A 9 -5.38 10.25 4.46
N THR A 10 -5.72 10.99 5.52
CA THR A 10 -6.37 12.30 5.41
C THR A 10 -5.52 13.29 4.63
N LEU A 11 -4.21 13.35 4.91
CA LEU A 11 -3.25 14.19 4.20
C LEU A 11 -3.18 13.84 2.69
N GLY A 12 -3.37 12.57 2.33
CA GLY A 12 -3.39 12.10 0.94
C GLY A 12 -4.68 12.40 0.19
N GLN A 13 -5.82 12.37 0.88
CA GLN A 13 -7.16 12.60 0.34
C GLN A 13 -7.55 14.08 0.30
N ASP A 14 -7.10 14.87 1.26
CA ASP A 14 -7.42 16.30 1.36
C ASP A 14 -6.45 17.15 0.52
N ALA A 15 -6.99 17.72 -0.56
CA ALA A 15 -6.24 18.60 -1.46
C ALA A 15 -5.72 19.86 -0.76
N GLN A 16 -6.42 20.40 0.26
CA GLN A 16 -5.96 21.58 0.98
C GLN A 16 -4.73 21.24 1.83
N LEU A 17 -4.76 20.12 2.56
CA LEU A 17 -3.61 19.67 3.35
C LEU A 17 -2.40 19.29 2.47
N ARG A 18 -2.64 18.78 1.26
CA ARG A 18 -1.57 18.45 0.31
C ARG A 18 -0.71 19.66 -0.10
N TYR A 19 -1.32 20.85 -0.18
CA TYR A 19 -0.66 22.11 -0.54
C TYR A 19 -0.48 23.05 0.65
N ALA A 20 -0.84 22.61 1.85
CA ALA A 20 -0.74 23.39 3.06
C ALA A 20 0.71 23.75 3.39
N SER A 21 0.87 24.91 4.01
CA SER A 21 2.10 25.34 4.65
C SER A 21 2.48 24.40 5.80
N GLN A 22 3.74 24.45 6.22
CA GLN A 22 4.22 23.64 7.34
C GLN A 22 3.43 23.91 8.62
N ASP A 23 3.08 25.17 8.90
CA ASP A 23 2.34 25.57 10.09
C ASP A 23 0.90 25.01 10.09
N GLU A 24 0.26 24.97 8.93
CA GLU A 24 -1.07 24.37 8.76
C GLU A 24 -1.04 22.85 8.94
N VAL A 25 0.00 22.18 8.45
CA VAL A 25 0.22 20.74 8.67
C VAL A 25 0.51 20.45 10.14
N GLU A 26 1.29 21.30 10.82
CA GLU A 26 1.55 21.20 12.26
C GLU A 26 0.27 21.38 13.08
N PHE A 27 -0.57 22.34 12.70
CA PHE A 27 -1.89 22.53 13.30
C PHE A 27 -2.76 21.28 13.13
N ALA A 28 -2.82 20.70 11.93
CA ALA A 28 -3.57 19.47 11.67
C ALA A 28 -3.03 18.28 12.48
N LEU A 29 -1.71 18.16 12.64
CA LEU A 29 -1.04 17.14 13.47
C LEU A 29 -1.38 17.26 14.97
N SER A 30 -1.72 18.46 15.45
CA SER A 30 -2.01 18.67 16.88
C SER A 30 -3.20 17.84 17.39
N GLY A 31 -4.16 17.55 16.50
CA GLY A 31 -5.33 16.71 16.81
C GLY A 31 -5.08 15.20 16.75
N ALA A 32 -3.91 14.77 16.25
CA ALA A 32 -3.60 13.36 16.03
C ALA A 32 -2.73 12.77 17.16
N VAL A 33 -2.98 11.53 17.55
CA VAL A 33 -2.17 10.78 18.52
C VAL A 33 -0.97 10.17 17.77
N VAL A 34 0.02 11.01 17.50
CA VAL A 34 1.23 10.66 16.75
C VAL A 34 2.46 10.82 17.65
N GLU A 35 3.34 9.83 17.65
CA GLU A 35 4.58 9.84 18.42
C GLU A 35 5.47 11.03 18.02
N PRO A 36 6.18 11.69 18.98
CA PRO A 36 7.02 12.84 18.69
C PRO A 36 8.02 12.62 17.54
N ALA A 37 8.67 11.46 17.46
CA ALA A 37 9.62 11.15 16.39
C ALA A 37 8.96 11.16 15.00
N MET A 38 7.74 10.63 14.89
CA MET A 38 6.96 10.61 13.65
C MET A 38 6.48 12.02 13.29
N ARG A 39 6.06 12.83 14.27
CA ARG A 39 5.67 14.24 14.02
C ARG A 39 6.82 15.03 13.40
N VAL A 40 8.03 14.87 13.95
CA VAL A 40 9.25 15.51 13.42
C VAL A 40 9.52 15.03 11.99
N ALA A 41 9.43 13.73 11.73
CA ALA A 41 9.65 13.17 10.39
C ALA A 41 8.63 13.71 9.37
N ILE A 42 7.35 13.83 9.75
CA ILE A 42 6.28 14.38 8.90
C ILE A 42 6.56 15.85 8.57
N LEU A 43 6.83 16.69 9.58
CA LEU A 43 7.07 18.13 9.39
C LEU A 43 8.33 18.40 8.57
N ALA A 44 9.37 17.57 8.74
CA ALA A 44 10.60 17.65 7.94
C ALA A 44 10.46 17.05 6.52
N ARG A 45 9.28 16.51 6.15
CA ARG A 45 9.04 15.77 4.91
C ARG A 45 10.04 14.62 4.69
N ASN A 46 10.50 14.01 5.77
CA ASN A 46 11.46 12.92 5.76
C ASN A 46 10.75 11.57 5.55
N GLY A 47 10.38 11.29 4.30
CA GLY A 47 9.73 10.04 3.90
C GLY A 47 10.48 8.78 4.34
N PRO A 48 11.79 8.64 4.04
CA PRO A 48 12.56 7.47 4.47
C PRO A 48 12.62 7.29 6.00
N GLY A 49 12.78 8.38 6.74
CA GLY A 49 12.77 8.33 8.21
C GLY A 49 11.41 7.94 8.77
N LEU A 50 10.32 8.43 8.17
CA LEU A 50 8.97 8.06 8.56
C LEU A 50 8.68 6.58 8.27
N GLN A 51 9.12 6.05 7.12
CA GLN A 51 9.00 4.64 6.78
C GLN A 51 9.70 3.74 7.80
N ALA A 52 10.94 4.09 8.18
CA ALA A 52 11.68 3.34 9.19
C ALA A 52 10.98 3.35 10.56
N LEU A 53 10.42 4.48 10.98
CA LEU A 53 9.64 4.59 12.23
C LEU A 53 8.36 3.75 12.20
N LEU A 54 7.76 3.58 11.02
CA LEU A 54 6.60 2.71 10.79
C LEU A 54 6.97 1.23 10.64
N GLY A 55 8.25 0.88 10.77
CA GLY A 55 8.73 -0.49 10.58
C GLY A 55 8.62 -0.99 9.14
N GLN A 56 8.57 -0.07 8.16
CA GLN A 56 8.62 -0.44 6.75
C GLN A 56 10.06 -0.69 6.32
N ASP A 57 10.27 -1.83 5.68
CA ASP A 57 11.50 -2.16 4.96
C ASP A 57 11.32 -1.93 3.45
N PRO A 58 12.41 -1.72 2.70
CA PRO A 58 12.35 -1.68 1.25
C PRO A 58 11.74 -2.98 0.68
N PHE A 59 10.65 -2.85 -0.07
CA PHE A 59 10.04 -3.96 -0.79
C PHE A 59 10.04 -3.67 -2.30
N CYS A 60 10.20 -4.72 -3.11
CA CYS A 60 10.14 -4.63 -4.56
C CYS A 60 8.89 -5.38 -5.04
N CYS A 61 7.93 -4.66 -5.63
CA CYS A 61 6.78 -5.26 -6.29
C CYS A 61 7.10 -5.53 -7.76
N LEU A 62 6.93 -6.77 -8.20
CA LEU A 62 6.92 -7.09 -9.63
C LEU A 62 5.49 -6.87 -10.15
N ILE A 63 5.28 -5.80 -10.91
CA ILE A 63 4.06 -5.64 -11.69
C ILE A 63 4.28 -6.42 -12.99
N ASN A 64 3.62 -7.58 -13.12
CA ASN A 64 3.61 -8.32 -14.37
C ASN A 64 2.67 -7.61 -15.36
N PRO A 65 3.13 -7.13 -16.52
CA PRO A 65 2.25 -6.54 -17.52
C PRO A 65 1.18 -7.55 -17.93
N ALA A 66 -0.07 -7.09 -18.08
CA ALA A 66 -1.11 -7.90 -18.68
C ALA A 66 -0.67 -8.33 -20.09
N LYS A 67 -0.95 -9.58 -20.47
CA LYS A 67 -0.74 -10.00 -21.85
C LYS A 67 -1.70 -9.21 -22.76
N PRO A 68 -1.25 -8.81 -23.97
CA PRO A 68 -2.00 -7.91 -24.85
C PRO A 68 -3.38 -8.42 -25.30
N ASP A 69 -3.70 -9.68 -25.01
CA ASP A 69 -4.87 -10.43 -25.43
C ASP A 69 -5.71 -10.99 -24.26
N GLU A 70 -5.35 -10.67 -23.01
CA GLU A 70 -6.16 -11.02 -21.83
C GLU A 70 -7.03 -9.81 -21.44
N GLU A 71 -8.35 -9.92 -21.63
CA GLU A 71 -9.32 -8.97 -21.08
C GLU A 71 -9.14 -8.94 -19.56
N GLN A 72 -8.91 -7.76 -18.99
CA GLN A 72 -8.86 -7.59 -17.54
C GLN A 72 -10.24 -7.90 -16.97
N GLU A 73 -10.40 -9.05 -16.32
CA GLU A 73 -11.54 -9.26 -15.43
C GLU A 73 -11.43 -8.24 -14.29
N GLU A 74 -12.39 -7.31 -14.21
CA GLU A 74 -12.49 -6.36 -13.10
C GLU A 74 -12.74 -7.16 -11.80
N CYS A 75 -11.69 -7.41 -11.01
CA CYS A 75 -11.83 -8.03 -9.70
C CYS A 75 -12.42 -6.99 -8.73
N ASP A 76 -13.72 -7.14 -8.44
CA ASP A 76 -14.51 -6.30 -7.51
C ASP A 76 -14.23 -6.58 -6.02
N GLY A 77 -13.09 -7.22 -5.71
CA GLY A 77 -12.62 -7.42 -4.35
C GLY A 77 -13.03 -8.73 -3.67
N ASN A 78 -13.62 -9.71 -4.38
CA ASN A 78 -13.95 -11.03 -3.80
C ASN A 78 -13.19 -12.22 -4.40
N CYS A 79 -11.98 -12.01 -4.92
CA CYS A 79 -11.16 -13.08 -5.48
C CYS A 79 -10.53 -13.92 -4.34
N LYS A 80 -11.26 -14.94 -3.82
CA LYS A 80 -10.68 -15.97 -2.95
C LYS A 80 -9.70 -16.84 -3.75
N GLU A 81 -8.50 -16.96 -3.19
CA GLU A 81 -7.38 -17.83 -3.57
C GLU A 81 -7.85 -19.17 -4.17
N SER A 82 -7.72 -19.33 -5.49
CA SER A 82 -8.06 -20.58 -6.19
C SER A 82 -6.96 -20.99 -7.19
N GLU A 83 -5.71 -20.80 -6.79
CA GLU A 83 -4.52 -21.17 -7.60
C GLU A 83 -3.99 -22.58 -7.27
N GLU A 84 -4.46 -23.26 -6.23
CA GLU A 84 -3.94 -24.60 -5.88
C GLU A 84 -4.50 -25.75 -6.73
N LYS A 85 -5.66 -25.59 -7.40
CA LYS A 85 -6.32 -26.72 -8.08
C LYS A 85 -5.93 -26.94 -9.53
N LYS A 86 -5.36 -25.95 -10.23
CA LYS A 86 -4.99 -26.10 -11.65
C LYS A 86 -3.66 -26.85 -11.87
N ARG A 87 -2.79 -26.93 -10.86
CA ARG A 87 -1.47 -27.57 -10.98
C ARG A 87 -1.51 -29.11 -10.99
N ASP A 88 -2.59 -29.72 -10.53
CA ASP A 88 -2.70 -31.18 -10.39
C ASP A 88 -3.26 -31.87 -11.64
N GLU A 89 -4.00 -31.17 -12.51
CA GLU A 89 -4.51 -31.77 -13.76
C GLU A 89 -3.43 -31.87 -14.85
N GLU A 90 -2.61 -30.83 -15.03
CA GLU A 90 -1.51 -30.85 -16.02
C GLU A 90 -0.42 -31.90 -15.71
N ARG A 91 -0.30 -32.32 -14.44
CA ARG A 91 0.70 -33.32 -14.04
C ARG A 91 0.23 -34.76 -14.27
N LYS A 92 -1.08 -34.98 -14.43
CA LYS A 92 -1.64 -36.30 -14.75
C LYS A 92 -1.63 -36.59 -16.24
N GLU A 93 -1.90 -35.59 -17.09
CA GLU A 93 -1.94 -35.77 -18.55
C GLU A 93 -0.58 -36.17 -19.16
N LYS A 94 0.54 -35.80 -18.52
CA LYS A 94 1.90 -36.12 -19.00
C LYS A 94 2.40 -37.52 -18.63
N ARG A 95 1.62 -38.36 -17.94
CA ARG A 95 2.07 -39.71 -17.50
C ARG A 95 1.44 -40.87 -18.27
N ASP A 96 0.42 -40.64 -19.09
CA ASP A 96 -0.33 -41.70 -19.77
C ASP A 96 -0.05 -41.81 -21.28
N GLY A 97 1.04 -41.20 -21.76
CA GLY A 97 1.52 -41.34 -23.14
C GLY A 97 2.84 -42.10 -23.21
N ASP A 98 2.78 -43.42 -23.02
CA ASP A 98 3.81 -44.41 -23.43
C ASP A 98 3.64 -44.74 -24.93
#